data_AF-A0A2G2IAM5-F1
#
_entry.id   AF-A0A2G2IAM5-F1
#
_cell.length_a   1.000
_cell.length_b   1.000
_cell.length_c   1.000
_cell.angle_alpha   90.00
_cell.angle_beta   90.00
_cell.angle_gamma   90.00
#
_symmetry.space_group_name_H-M   'P 1'
#
loop_
_entity.id
_entity.type
_entity.pdbx_description
1 polymer ?
#
loop_
_entity_poly.entity_id
_entity_poly.type
_entity_poly.pdbx_seq_one_letter_code
_entity_poly.pdbx_strand_id
1 'polypeptide(L)'
;MFRKLTQFIIDRQFEHFPAPLTDWPAIIPVEHQERLREASAFIWPVGSQTIEGAAHAESDHDFLVVSGERLPDIFDMLGCALLTGGGHYDPSEGDFNSWRVGDLNYVATDDIQFAKRFLVANELARRFRLTDKGDRIALFQGVLYGRIDAARVALGRVVAP
;
A
#
# COMPACT_ATOMS: atom_id res chain seq x y z
N MET A 1 -20.16 7.90 13.04
CA MET A 1 -20.80 8.30 11.76
C MET A 1 -19.73 8.17 10.69
N PHE A 2 -19.82 7.17 9.82
CA PHE A 2 -18.86 6.98 8.74
C PHE A 2 -19.00 8.12 7.73
N ARG A 3 -17.87 8.69 7.29
CA ARG A 3 -17.88 9.81 6.34
C ARG A 3 -17.62 9.23 4.96
N LYS A 4 -18.67 9.13 4.14
CA LYS A 4 -18.54 8.69 2.76
C LYS A 4 -17.52 9.55 2.02
N LEU A 5 -16.43 8.93 1.53
CA LEU A 5 -15.48 9.60 0.66
C LEU A 5 -16.13 9.78 -0.72
N THR A 6 -16.09 11.00 -1.25
CA THR A 6 -16.59 11.32 -2.58
C THR A 6 -15.42 11.60 -3.51
N GLN A 7 -15.63 11.46 -4.82
CA GLN A 7 -14.63 11.82 -5.82
C GLN A 7 -14.13 13.26 -5.60
N PHE A 8 -15.03 14.21 -5.33
CA PHE A 8 -14.67 15.60 -5.02
C PHE A 8 -13.73 15.74 -3.81
N ILE A 9 -13.96 14.96 -2.74
CA ILE A 9 -13.06 14.97 -1.58
C ILE A 9 -11.69 14.43 -1.98
N ILE A 10 -11.64 13.32 -2.72
CA ILE A 10 -10.39 12.71 -3.17
C ILE A 10 -9.63 13.64 -4.10
N ASP A 11 -10.26 14.18 -5.14
CA ASP A 11 -9.62 15.10 -6.09
C ASP A 11 -8.99 16.29 -5.37
N ARG A 12 -9.72 16.87 -4.41
CA ARG A 12 -9.22 18.00 -3.62
C ARG A 12 -8.09 17.59 -2.67
N GLN A 13 -8.20 16.42 -2.03
CA GLN A 13 -7.18 15.98 -1.07
C GLN A 13 -5.91 15.52 -1.78
N PHE A 14 -6.02 14.95 -2.97
CA PHE A 14 -4.94 14.30 -3.71
C PHE A 14 -4.54 15.05 -4.99
N GLU A 15 -4.87 16.35 -5.11
CA GLU A 15 -4.62 17.20 -6.29
C GLU A 15 -3.16 17.15 -6.81
N HIS A 16 -2.18 16.94 -5.94
CA HIS A 16 -0.75 16.88 -6.27
C HIS A 16 -0.14 15.48 -6.20
N PHE A 17 -0.99 14.46 -6.13
CA PHE A 17 -0.60 13.05 -6.05
C PHE A 17 -1.04 12.34 -7.33
N PRO A 18 -0.55 11.11 -7.60
CA PRO A 18 -1.14 10.29 -8.65
C PRO A 18 -2.64 10.16 -8.45
N ALA A 19 -3.41 10.21 -9.54
CA ALA A 19 -4.85 9.99 -9.48
C ALA A 19 -5.16 8.51 -9.14
N PRO A 20 -6.24 8.23 -8.41
CA PRO A 20 -6.70 6.85 -8.22
C PRO A 20 -7.10 6.23 -9.57
N LEU A 21 -7.14 4.90 -9.61
CA LEU A 21 -7.60 4.17 -10.78
C LEU A 21 -9.10 4.41 -11.02
N THR A 22 -9.42 4.89 -12.21
CA THR A 22 -10.80 4.92 -12.72
C THR A 22 -11.20 3.55 -13.26
N ASP A 23 -10.30 2.93 -14.03
CA ASP A 23 -10.43 1.61 -14.62
C ASP A 23 -9.54 0.62 -13.89
N TRP A 24 -10.16 -0.38 -13.26
CA TRP A 24 -9.46 -1.30 -12.38
C TRP A 24 -8.94 -2.48 -13.20
N PRO A 25 -7.67 -2.89 -13.02
CA PRO A 25 -7.07 -3.93 -13.82
C PRO A 25 -7.79 -5.26 -13.59
N ALA A 26 -7.86 -6.10 -14.63
CA ALA A 26 -8.54 -7.40 -14.62
C ALA A 26 -7.96 -8.38 -13.58
N ILE A 27 -6.76 -8.12 -13.06
CA ILE A 27 -6.17 -8.90 -11.97
C ILE A 27 -6.94 -8.74 -10.66
N ILE A 28 -7.64 -7.63 -10.45
CA ILE A 28 -8.56 -7.47 -9.32
C ILE A 28 -9.88 -8.17 -9.69
N PRO A 29 -10.30 -9.23 -8.97
CA PRO A 29 -11.52 -9.96 -9.28
C PRO A 29 -12.74 -9.03 -9.28
N VAL A 30 -13.69 -9.25 -10.18
CA VAL A 30 -14.88 -8.40 -10.35
C VAL A 30 -15.62 -8.19 -9.02
N GLU A 31 -15.79 -9.25 -8.23
CA GLU A 31 -16.42 -9.17 -6.90
C GLU A 31 -15.67 -8.20 -5.96
N HIS A 32 -14.34 -8.18 -5.97
CA HIS A 32 -13.55 -7.23 -5.19
C HIS A 32 -13.78 -5.81 -5.68
N GLN A 33 -13.87 -5.62 -7.00
CA GLN A 33 -14.15 -4.32 -7.60
C GLN A 33 -15.51 -3.78 -7.15
N GLU A 34 -16.54 -4.61 -7.22
CA GLU A 34 -17.90 -4.26 -6.81
C GLU A 34 -17.96 -3.87 -5.33
N ARG A 35 -17.42 -4.71 -4.44
CA ARG A 35 -17.42 -4.45 -2.99
C ARG A 35 -16.66 -3.19 -2.60
N LEU A 36 -15.49 -2.97 -3.18
CA LEU A 36 -14.71 -1.77 -2.89
C LEU A 36 -15.39 -0.51 -3.45
N ARG A 37 -16.08 -0.60 -4.60
CA ARG A 37 -16.91 0.52 -5.11
C ARG A 37 -18.12 0.81 -4.23
N GLU A 38 -18.81 -0.22 -3.73
CA GLU A 38 -19.90 -0.09 -2.75
C GLU A 38 -19.42 0.66 -1.50
N ALA A 39 -18.24 0.30 -1.01
CA ALA A 39 -17.56 0.95 0.12
C ALA A 39 -17.00 2.35 -0.19
N SER A 40 -17.27 2.89 -1.38
CA SER A 40 -16.74 4.17 -1.86
C SER A 40 -15.22 4.27 -1.71
N ALA A 41 -14.53 3.16 -1.95
CA ALA A 41 -13.09 3.08 -1.86
C ALA A 41 -12.42 3.58 -3.14
N PHE A 42 -11.24 4.17 -2.96
CA PHE A 42 -10.37 4.64 -4.02
C PHE A 42 -9.08 3.83 -3.97
N ILE A 43 -8.55 3.46 -5.13
CA ILE A 43 -7.39 2.57 -5.21
C ILE A 43 -6.27 3.17 -6.06
N TRP A 44 -5.03 2.88 -5.69
CA TRP A 44 -3.83 3.25 -6.42
C TRP A 44 -2.93 2.04 -6.58
N PRO A 45 -2.31 1.82 -7.76
CA PRO A 45 -1.24 0.83 -7.88
C PRO A 45 -0.02 1.37 -7.13
N VAL A 46 0.61 0.52 -6.33
CA VAL A 46 1.80 0.86 -5.55
C VAL A 46 2.77 -0.32 -5.55
N GLY A 47 3.88 -0.20 -4.82
CA GLY A 47 4.82 -1.30 -4.65
C GLY A 47 5.72 -1.52 -5.87
N SER A 48 6.42 -2.65 -5.89
CA SER A 48 7.48 -2.92 -6.87
C SER A 48 7.00 -2.97 -8.32
N GLN A 49 5.73 -3.36 -8.55
CA GLN A 49 5.14 -3.40 -9.89
C GLN A 49 5.02 -1.99 -10.53
N THR A 50 5.10 -0.92 -9.73
CA THR A 50 5.09 0.46 -10.25
C THR A 50 6.48 1.03 -10.54
N ILE A 51 7.54 0.27 -10.23
CA ILE A 51 8.94 0.72 -10.33
C ILE A 51 9.64 -0.12 -11.41
N GLU A 52 10.12 0.56 -12.45
CA GLU A 52 10.84 -0.05 -13.57
C GLU A 52 12.03 -0.91 -13.08
N GLY A 53 12.01 -2.21 -13.38
CA GLY A 53 13.07 -3.16 -13.03
C GLY A 53 13.07 -3.66 -11.57
N ALA A 54 12.12 -3.25 -10.73
CA ALA A 54 12.04 -3.70 -9.34
C ALA A 54 11.21 -4.97 -9.13
N ALA A 55 10.22 -5.21 -9.99
CA ALA A 55 9.37 -6.40 -9.92
C ALA A 55 10.06 -7.64 -10.54
N HIS A 56 9.67 -8.80 -10.03
CA HIS A 56 10.06 -10.13 -10.50
C HIS A 56 8.81 -10.97 -10.75
N ALA A 57 8.95 -12.16 -11.34
CA ALA A 57 7.81 -13.01 -11.71
C ALA A 57 6.86 -13.32 -10.52
N GLU A 58 7.41 -13.43 -9.32
CA GLU A 58 6.68 -13.73 -8.07
C GLU A 58 6.29 -12.47 -7.28
N SER A 59 6.37 -11.28 -7.89
CA SER A 59 6.03 -10.03 -7.19
C SER A 59 4.54 -9.82 -7.11
N ASP A 60 4.06 -9.60 -5.89
CA ASP A 60 2.68 -9.22 -5.62
C ASP A 60 2.28 -7.94 -6.35
N HIS A 61 0.98 -7.82 -6.62
CA HIS A 61 0.33 -6.61 -7.08
C HIS A 61 -0.23 -5.87 -5.87
N ASP A 62 0.51 -4.86 -5.44
CA ASP A 62 0.12 -4.01 -4.32
C ASP A 62 -0.83 -2.89 -4.75
N PHE A 63 -1.91 -2.73 -4.00
CA PHE A 63 -2.85 -1.63 -4.15
C PHE A 63 -3.03 -0.90 -2.83
N LEU A 64 -2.83 0.43 -2.83
CA LEU A 64 -3.25 1.27 -1.72
C LEU A 64 -4.75 1.53 -1.87
N VAL A 65 -5.52 1.26 -0.81
CA VAL A 65 -6.97 1.41 -0.78
C VAL A 65 -7.34 2.42 0.31
N VAL A 66 -8.07 3.47 -0.07
CA VAL A 66 -8.57 4.49 0.86
C VAL A 66 -10.09 4.47 0.86
N SER A 67 -10.69 4.26 2.03
CA SER A 67 -12.14 4.32 2.21
C SER A 67 -12.50 5.14 3.45
N GLY A 68 -13.71 5.71 3.46
CA GLY A 68 -14.29 6.36 4.65
C GLY A 68 -15.08 5.39 5.53
N GLU A 69 -15.15 4.12 5.13
CA GLU A 69 -15.80 3.03 5.84
C GLU A 69 -14.74 2.04 6.37
N ARG A 70 -15.09 1.28 7.42
CA ARG A 70 -14.19 0.24 7.94
C ARG A 70 -14.12 -0.90 6.93
N LEU A 71 -12.93 -1.11 6.38
CA LEU A 71 -12.65 -2.15 5.39
C LEU A 71 -12.45 -3.60 5.91
N PRO A 72 -12.20 -3.90 7.20
CA PRO A 72 -11.98 -5.28 7.65
C PRO A 72 -13.11 -6.24 7.24
N ASP A 73 -14.36 -5.85 7.47
CA ASP A 73 -15.53 -6.69 7.15
C ASP A 73 -15.61 -7.00 5.65
N ILE A 74 -15.21 -6.04 4.80
CA ILE A 74 -15.19 -6.22 3.34
C ILE A 74 -14.13 -7.23 2.95
N PHE A 75 -12.92 -7.11 3.48
CA PHE A 75 -11.83 -8.03 3.13
C PHE A 75 -12.05 -9.44 3.68
N ASP A 76 -12.67 -9.58 4.85
CA ASP A 76 -13.06 -10.87 5.41
C ASP A 76 -14.10 -11.57 4.51
N MET A 77 -15.11 -10.83 4.02
CA MET A 77 -16.10 -11.36 3.07
C MET A 77 -15.48 -11.76 1.73
N LEU A 78 -14.44 -11.04 1.29
CA LEU A 78 -13.68 -11.33 0.07
C LEU A 78 -12.66 -12.47 0.25
N GLY A 79 -12.64 -13.14 1.42
CA GLY A 79 -11.72 -14.24 1.70
C GLY A 79 -10.25 -13.83 1.76
N CYS A 80 -9.98 -12.54 1.98
CA CYS A 80 -8.61 -12.04 2.10
C CYS A 80 -8.06 -12.36 3.50
N ALA A 81 -6.82 -12.81 3.56
CA ALA A 81 -6.14 -13.02 4.84
C ALA A 81 -5.50 -11.70 5.31
N LEU A 82 -5.83 -11.27 6.53
CA LEU A 82 -5.13 -10.18 7.19
C LEU A 82 -3.67 -10.59 7.46
N LEU A 83 -2.72 -9.78 6.99
CA LEU A 83 -1.31 -9.97 7.28
C LEU A 83 -0.99 -9.39 8.67
N THR A 84 -1.05 -10.24 9.69
CA THR A 84 -0.69 -9.89 11.07
C THR A 84 0.79 -10.16 11.32
N GLY A 85 1.63 -9.13 11.25
CA GLY A 85 3.07 -9.23 11.54
C GLY A 85 3.86 -9.98 10.45
N GLY A 86 5.06 -9.48 10.15
CA GLY A 86 5.93 -9.99 9.07
C GLY A 86 5.96 -9.10 7.82
N GLY A 87 5.07 -8.11 7.73
CA GLY A 87 5.29 -6.93 6.89
C GLY A 87 6.37 -6.03 7.51
N HIS A 88 7.17 -5.36 6.68
CA HIS A 88 8.23 -4.43 7.14
C HIS A 88 7.69 -3.12 7.77
N TYR A 89 6.37 -3.05 7.92
CA TYR A 89 5.60 -1.94 8.46
C TYR A 89 4.75 -2.53 9.58
N ASP A 90 4.81 -1.97 10.78
CA ASP A 90 4.13 -2.51 11.95
C ASP A 90 2.66 -2.08 11.97
N PRO A 91 1.68 -2.99 11.76
CA PRO A 91 0.26 -2.66 11.83
C PRO A 91 -0.17 -2.19 13.23
N SER A 92 0.63 -2.43 14.27
CA SER A 92 0.35 -1.94 15.63
C SER A 92 0.55 -0.43 15.78
N GLU A 93 1.18 0.24 14.81
CA GLU A 93 1.19 1.70 14.72
C GLU A 93 -0.13 2.25 14.13
N GLY A 94 -1.07 1.38 13.73
CA GLY A 94 -2.52 1.66 13.66
C GLY A 94 -3.04 2.41 12.43
N ASP A 95 -2.17 2.88 11.54
CA ASP A 95 -2.58 3.74 10.42
C ASP A 95 -3.13 2.97 9.20
N PHE A 96 -2.90 1.66 9.10
CA PHE A 96 -3.38 0.83 7.99
C PHE A 96 -3.34 -0.66 8.34
N ASN A 97 -3.99 -1.47 7.49
CA ASN A 97 -3.91 -2.93 7.53
C ASN A 97 -3.58 -3.46 6.12
N SER A 98 -2.97 -4.63 6.03
CA SER A 98 -2.63 -5.27 4.75
C SER A 98 -3.40 -6.59 4.61
N TRP A 99 -4.13 -6.76 3.51
CA TRP A 99 -4.93 -7.95 3.23
C TRP A 99 -4.47 -8.61 1.94
N ARG A 100 -4.26 -9.93 1.98
CA ARG A 100 -3.73 -10.69 0.85
C ARG A 100 -4.69 -11.76 0.35
N VAL A 101 -4.73 -11.93 -0.97
CA VAL A 101 -5.44 -13.02 -1.65
C VAL A 101 -4.67 -13.40 -2.92
N GLY A 102 -4.05 -14.59 -2.93
CA GLY A 102 -3.12 -14.98 -4.00
C GLY A 102 -1.96 -13.97 -4.14
N ASP A 103 -1.85 -13.37 -5.33
CA ASP A 103 -0.81 -12.39 -5.69
C ASP A 103 -1.27 -10.93 -5.50
N LEU A 104 -2.48 -10.72 -4.95
CA LEU A 104 -2.99 -9.38 -4.65
C LEU A 104 -2.71 -9.03 -3.19
N ASN A 105 -2.21 -7.82 -2.97
CA ASN A 105 -2.04 -7.24 -1.65
C ASN A 105 -2.72 -5.87 -1.56
N TYR A 106 -3.69 -5.73 -0.67
CA TYR A 106 -4.38 -4.48 -0.40
C TYR A 106 -3.83 -3.84 0.87
N VAL A 107 -3.16 -2.71 0.73
CA VAL A 107 -2.77 -1.83 1.84
C VAL A 107 -3.94 -0.88 2.06
N ALA A 108 -4.79 -1.10 3.05
CA ALA A 108 -5.99 -0.32 3.25
C ALA A 108 -5.99 0.53 4.52
N THR A 109 -6.48 1.77 4.38
CA THR A 109 -6.46 2.81 5.42
C THR A 109 -7.70 3.71 5.29
N ASP A 110 -8.12 4.30 6.39
CA ASP A 110 -9.05 5.44 6.43
C ASP A 110 -8.35 6.77 6.77
N ASP A 111 -7.03 6.75 7.00
CA ASP A 111 -6.22 7.94 7.22
C ASP A 111 -5.68 8.52 5.90
N ILE A 112 -6.25 9.66 5.51
CA ILE A 112 -5.82 10.44 4.35
C ILE A 112 -4.36 10.88 4.46
N GLN A 113 -3.86 11.19 5.66
CA GLN A 113 -2.49 11.64 5.84
C GLN A 113 -1.49 10.50 5.66
N PHE A 114 -1.78 9.32 6.23
CA PHE A 114 -1.03 8.10 5.94
C PHE A 114 -1.01 7.82 4.43
N ALA A 115 -2.16 7.80 3.76
CA ALA A 115 -2.24 7.55 2.32
C ALA A 115 -1.37 8.51 1.49
N LYS A 116 -1.36 9.80 1.86
CA LYS A 116 -0.50 10.82 1.23
C LYS A 116 0.98 10.51 1.43
N ARG A 117 1.41 10.22 2.67
CA ARG A 117 2.81 9.86 2.96
C ARG A 117 3.21 8.60 2.19
N PHE A 118 2.32 7.62 2.12
CA PHE A 118 2.54 6.37 1.38
C PHE A 118 2.74 6.62 -0.12
N LEU A 119 1.88 7.43 -0.75
CA LEU A 119 2.01 7.79 -2.16
C LEU A 119 3.29 8.58 -2.44
N VAL A 120 3.71 9.46 -1.52
CA VAL A 120 5.00 10.17 -1.63
C VAL A 120 6.16 9.17 -1.61
N ALA A 121 6.18 8.25 -0.65
CA ALA A 121 7.22 7.22 -0.58
C ALA A 121 7.27 6.38 -1.87
N ASN A 122 6.11 5.95 -2.36
CA ASN A 122 6.01 5.18 -3.61
C ASN A 122 6.53 5.98 -4.82
N GLU A 123 6.13 7.24 -4.96
CA GLU A 123 6.56 8.10 -6.06
C GLU A 123 8.06 8.41 -6.01
N LEU A 124 8.63 8.61 -4.82
CA LEU A 124 10.08 8.77 -4.66
C LEU A 124 10.82 7.48 -5.04
N ALA A 125 10.34 6.31 -4.60
CA ALA A 125 10.92 5.02 -4.97
C ALA A 125 10.91 4.80 -6.49
N ARG A 126 9.80 5.17 -7.15
CA ARG A 126 9.65 5.13 -8.61
C ARG A 126 10.60 6.09 -9.32
N ARG A 127 10.64 7.36 -8.90
CA ARG A 127 11.49 8.39 -9.50
C ARG A 127 12.98 8.07 -9.37
N PHE A 128 13.39 7.47 -8.27
CA PHE A 128 14.78 7.06 -8.03
C PHE A 128 15.10 5.64 -8.52
N ARG A 129 14.14 4.93 -9.11
CA ARG A 129 14.29 3.54 -9.59
C ARG A 129 14.90 2.64 -8.52
N LEU A 130 14.36 2.69 -7.29
CA LEU A 130 14.85 1.88 -6.18
C LEU A 130 14.48 0.40 -6.40
N THR A 131 15.36 -0.35 -7.06
CA THR A 131 15.17 -1.77 -7.36
C THR A 131 15.52 -2.68 -6.18
N ASP A 132 16.37 -2.23 -5.25
CA ASP A 132 16.65 -2.96 -4.01
C ASP A 132 15.47 -2.88 -3.01
N LYS A 133 15.09 -4.02 -2.44
CA LYS A 133 13.96 -4.10 -1.50
C LYS A 133 14.27 -3.40 -0.17
N GLY A 134 15.50 -3.51 0.32
CA GLY A 134 15.94 -2.88 1.56
C GLY A 134 15.89 -1.35 1.48
N ASP A 135 16.35 -0.78 0.38
CA ASP A 135 16.29 0.67 0.15
C ASP A 135 14.85 1.19 0.09
N ARG A 136 13.95 0.46 -0.55
CA ARG A 136 12.51 0.81 -0.55
C ARG A 136 11.94 0.79 0.86
N ILE A 137 12.22 -0.25 1.64
CA ILE A 137 11.74 -0.34 3.02
C ILE A 137 12.26 0.84 3.84
N ALA A 138 13.56 1.16 3.74
CA ALA A 138 14.16 2.27 4.46
C ALA A 138 13.52 3.61 4.07
N LEU A 139 13.26 3.84 2.78
CA LEU A 139 12.55 5.02 2.30
C LEU A 139 11.14 5.12 2.89
N PHE A 140 10.36 4.04 2.84
CA PHE A 140 9.00 4.05 3.37
C PHE A 140 9.00 4.24 4.89
N GLN A 141 9.91 3.62 5.64
CA GLN A 141 10.02 3.86 7.09
C GLN A 141 10.38 5.31 7.41
N GLY A 142 11.29 5.91 6.63
CA GLY A 142 11.67 7.32 6.78
C GLY A 142 10.50 8.26 6.52
N VAL A 143 9.71 8.00 5.48
CA VAL A 143 8.57 8.85 5.09
C VAL A 143 7.34 8.63 5.98
N LEU A 144 7.02 7.38 6.32
CA LEU A 144 5.81 7.06 7.08
C LEU A 144 5.96 7.36 8.57
N TYR A 145 7.13 7.04 9.15
CA TYR A 145 7.34 7.01 10.60
C TYR A 145 8.44 7.95 11.09
N GLY A 146 9.16 8.62 10.18
CA GLY A 146 10.28 9.49 10.55
C GLY A 146 11.49 8.72 11.12
N ARG A 147 11.61 7.42 10.80
CA ARG A 147 12.70 6.55 11.27
C ARG A 147 13.54 6.07 10.11
N ILE A 148 14.86 6.14 10.26
CA ILE A 148 15.80 5.47 9.35
C ILE A 148 16.25 4.21 10.08
N ASP A 149 15.32 3.29 10.29
CA ASP A 149 15.71 1.96 10.72
C ASP A 149 16.33 1.30 9.49
N ALA A 150 17.66 1.30 9.44
CA ALA A 150 18.37 0.40 8.56
C ALA A 150 17.89 -0.99 8.95
N ALA A 151 16.98 -1.58 8.17
CA ALA A 151 16.68 -2.98 8.28
C ALA A 151 18.04 -3.70 8.27
N ARG A 152 18.52 -4.12 9.44
CA ARG A 152 19.68 -5.00 9.60
C ARG A 152 19.26 -6.38 9.13
N VAL A 153 18.99 -6.49 7.83
CA VAL A 153 18.60 -7.70 7.11
C VAL A 153 19.12 -7.46 5.69
N ALA A 154 20.14 -8.11 5.14
CA ALA A 154 20.95 -9.23 5.58
C ALA A 154 22.24 -9.21 4.74
N LEU A 155 23.26 -8.47 5.18
CA LEU A 155 24.62 -8.69 4.69
C LEU A 155 25.39 -9.38 5.81
N GLY A 156 25.46 -10.70 5.70
CA GLY A 156 26.35 -11.54 6.49
C GLY A 156 27.82 -11.20 6.22
N ARG A 157 28.29 -10.07 6.75
CA ARG A 157 29.71 -9.85 7.04
C ARG A 157 29.91 -10.01 8.53
N VAL A 158 30.17 -11.26 8.92
CA VAL A 158 30.93 -11.56 10.12
C VAL A 158 32.28 -10.85 9.94
N VAL A 159 32.49 -9.76 10.66
CA VAL A 159 33.84 -9.32 11.00
C VAL A 159 34.12 -9.98 12.34
N ALA A 160 34.87 -11.07 12.30
CA ALA A 160 35.40 -11.70 13.50
C ALA A 160 36.47 -10.78 14.12
N PRO A 161 36.62 -10.74 15.45
CA PRO A 161 37.85 -10.26 16.08
C PRO A 161 39.01 -11.23 15.84
#